data_AF-A0A096C685-F1
#
_entry.id   AF-A0A096C685-F1
#
_cell.length_a   1.000
_cell.length_b   1.000
_cell.length_c   1.000
_cell.angle_alpha   90.00
_cell.angle_beta   90.00
_cell.angle_gamma   90.00
#
_symmetry.space_group_name_H-M   'P 1'
#
loop_
_entity.id
_entity.type
_entity.pdbx_description
1 polymer ?
#
loop_
_entity_poly.entity_id
_entity_poly.type
_entity_poly.pdbx_seq_one_letter_code
_entity_poly.pdbx_strand_id
1 'polypeptide(L)'
;MSGGKEYWAKAVNEEALSFLCSIGVCTRELPIMKVYDISYNKVMIVEILGCNIPQQIKYRFSEGSISPLTYKDAVLLNMEHNAKWVEICNDCIAREATRMCEKFTEGIMSQEEAKRLIMGIDVGSKKDNTSYQHIKVGQANDRQELPDEKISHFPYIPFHNSVVDECYQDLFRRMSLSARRSVRVVNSRILSTENPKPENYFMWKDSFRGGLNKSRDLRDGPSTNDKDSGQKLPDEINLYNFFEKWRGYAKCYNVFGSVKSCHTTKAYFENYRNSNTIEYFINDNHYHAIKFKDRGTFLVSEKRYKELKAKKGE
;
A
#
# COMPACT_ATOMS: atom_id res chain seq x y z
N MET A 1 -16.14 -28.42 1.24
CA MET A 1 -16.39 -27.00 0.92
C MET A 1 -15.03 -26.35 0.70
N SER A 2 -14.68 -25.99 -0.52
CA SER A 2 -13.47 -25.21 -0.80
C SER A 2 -13.66 -23.84 -0.15
N GLY A 3 -12.95 -23.58 0.95
CA GLY A 3 -12.95 -22.26 1.58
C GLY A 3 -12.46 -21.24 0.56
N GLY A 4 -13.29 -20.27 0.21
CA GLY A 4 -12.88 -19.18 -0.68
C GLY A 4 -11.69 -18.46 -0.07
N LYS A 5 -10.70 -18.16 -0.91
CA LYS A 5 -9.49 -17.43 -0.51
C LYS A 5 -9.62 -15.98 -0.97
N GLU A 6 -9.25 -15.05 -0.09
CA GLU A 6 -9.03 -13.66 -0.47
C GLU A 6 -7.66 -13.50 -1.12
N TYR A 7 -7.55 -12.62 -2.11
CA TYR A 7 -6.29 -12.22 -2.70
C TYR A 7 -6.40 -10.87 -3.42
N TRP A 8 -5.26 -10.19 -3.58
CA TRP A 8 -5.18 -9.04 -4.47
C TRP A 8 -5.15 -9.45 -5.94
N ALA A 9 -5.95 -8.78 -6.76
CA ALA A 9 -6.08 -9.02 -8.19
C ALA A 9 -5.97 -7.70 -8.97
N LYS A 10 -5.56 -7.80 -10.24
CA LYS A 10 -5.59 -6.71 -11.20
C LYS A 10 -6.57 -7.00 -12.34
N ALA A 11 -7.27 -5.98 -12.81
CA ALA A 11 -8.04 -6.07 -14.04
C ALA A 11 -7.08 -6.14 -15.24
N VAL A 12 -7.32 -7.07 -16.16
CA VAL A 12 -6.45 -7.30 -17.33
C VAL A 12 -7.16 -6.92 -18.64
N ASN A 13 -8.49 -7.05 -18.66
CA ASN A 13 -9.32 -6.69 -19.82
C ASN A 13 -9.84 -5.24 -19.68
N GLU A 14 -9.79 -4.49 -20.78
CA GLU A 14 -10.32 -3.12 -20.88
C GLU A 14 -11.82 -3.02 -20.57
N GLU A 15 -12.60 -4.06 -20.90
CA GLU A 15 -14.03 -4.12 -20.57
C GLU A 15 -14.25 -4.18 -19.05
N ALA A 16 -13.52 -5.08 -18.37
CA ALA A 16 -13.57 -5.21 -16.92
C ALA A 16 -13.03 -3.93 -16.25
N LEU A 17 -11.93 -3.38 -16.75
CA LEU A 17 -11.36 -2.13 -16.25
C LEU A 17 -12.35 -0.97 -16.41
N SER A 18 -12.96 -0.80 -17.59
CA SER A 18 -13.93 0.26 -17.86
C SER A 18 -15.16 0.11 -16.97
N PHE A 19 -15.66 -1.11 -16.79
CA PHE A 19 -16.74 -1.39 -15.86
C PHE A 19 -16.35 -0.98 -14.44
N LEU A 20 -15.22 -1.46 -13.92
CA LEU A 20 -14.75 -1.16 -12.56
C LEU A 20 -14.52 0.34 -12.35
N CYS A 21 -13.97 1.04 -13.35
CA CYS A 21 -13.85 2.50 -13.31
C CYS A 21 -15.22 3.19 -13.28
N SER A 22 -16.20 2.70 -14.05
CA SER A 22 -17.55 3.30 -14.12
C SER A 22 -18.32 3.23 -12.80
N ILE A 23 -18.03 2.22 -11.98
CA ILE A 23 -18.61 2.04 -10.64
C ILE A 23 -17.69 2.56 -9.52
N GLY A 24 -16.58 3.23 -9.85
CA GLY A 24 -15.65 3.80 -8.88
C GLY A 24 -14.85 2.77 -8.07
N VAL A 25 -14.66 1.57 -8.62
CA VAL A 25 -13.99 0.44 -7.96
C VAL A 25 -12.48 0.40 -8.20
N CYS A 26 -11.97 0.99 -9.27
CA CYS A 26 -10.54 1.20 -9.43
C CYS A 26 -10.27 2.36 -10.40
N THR A 27 -9.02 2.83 -10.45
CA THR A 27 -8.60 3.77 -11.49
C THR A 27 -7.88 3.03 -12.62
N ARG A 28 -7.77 3.66 -13.79
CA ARG A 28 -6.96 3.11 -14.89
C ARG A 28 -5.48 3.01 -14.53
N GLU A 29 -5.01 3.84 -13.61
CA GLU A 29 -3.62 3.88 -13.14
C GLU A 29 -3.33 2.79 -12.10
N LEU A 30 -4.32 2.43 -11.28
CA LEU A 30 -4.23 1.42 -10.24
C LEU A 30 -5.43 0.47 -10.32
N PRO A 31 -5.44 -0.46 -11.31
CA PRO A 31 -6.56 -1.37 -11.55
C PRO A 31 -6.58 -2.55 -10.56
N ILE A 32 -6.37 -2.28 -9.27
CA ILE A 32 -6.08 -3.27 -8.23
C ILE A 32 -7.17 -3.31 -7.17
N MET A 33 -7.59 -4.53 -6.84
CA MET A 33 -8.70 -4.80 -5.94
C MET A 33 -8.44 -6.07 -5.15
N LYS A 34 -8.98 -6.15 -3.93
CA LYS A 34 -8.98 -7.39 -3.14
C LYS A 34 -10.26 -8.15 -3.46
N VAL A 35 -10.11 -9.39 -3.87
CA VAL A 35 -11.22 -10.25 -4.28
C VAL A 35 -11.29 -11.48 -3.38
N TYR A 36 -12.50 -11.97 -3.15
CA TYR A 36 -12.79 -13.25 -2.53
C TYR A 36 -13.33 -14.19 -3.59
N ASP A 37 -12.65 -15.32 -3.80
CA ASP A 37 -13.09 -16.33 -4.75
C ASP A 37 -14.29 -17.12 -4.19
N ILE A 38 -15.45 -16.98 -4.83
CA ILE A 38 -16.68 -17.70 -4.45
C ILE A 38 -16.88 -18.94 -5.34
N SER A 39 -15.87 -19.38 -6.08
CA SER A 39 -15.88 -20.46 -7.09
C SER A 39 -16.68 -20.14 -8.37
N TYR A 40 -16.46 -20.93 -9.44
CA TYR A 40 -17.12 -20.80 -10.76
C TYR A 40 -16.98 -19.43 -11.42
N ASN A 41 -15.76 -18.87 -11.45
CA ASN A 41 -15.45 -17.53 -12.02
C ASN A 41 -16.30 -16.40 -11.41
N LYS A 42 -16.81 -16.60 -10.19
CA LYS A 42 -17.47 -15.56 -9.42
C LYS A 42 -16.54 -15.09 -8.33
N VAL A 43 -16.33 -13.79 -8.29
CA VAL A 43 -15.59 -13.18 -7.19
C VAL A 43 -16.48 -12.16 -6.49
N MET A 44 -16.25 -12.01 -5.19
CA MET A 44 -16.74 -10.87 -4.45
C MET A 44 -15.60 -9.88 -4.37
N ILE A 45 -15.82 -8.64 -4.77
CA ILE A 45 -14.87 -7.58 -4.47
C ILE A 45 -15.07 -7.27 -2.99
N VAL A 46 -14.00 -7.39 -2.21
CA VAL A 46 -14.01 -7.23 -0.74
C VAL A 46 -13.44 -5.89 -0.34
N GLU A 47 -12.38 -5.48 -1.03
CA GLU A 47 -11.70 -4.22 -0.74
C GLU A 47 -11.21 -3.58 -2.03
N ILE A 48 -11.26 -2.26 -2.05
CA ILE A 48 -10.82 -1.45 -3.16
C ILE A 48 -9.66 -0.60 -2.68
N LEU A 49 -8.53 -0.70 -3.37
CA LEU A 49 -7.40 0.13 -3.07
C LEU A 49 -7.76 1.60 -3.33
N GLY A 50 -7.82 2.39 -2.27
CA GLY A 50 -8.16 3.81 -2.38
C GLY A 50 -9.63 4.16 -2.26
N CYS A 51 -10.52 3.25 -1.85
CA CYS A 51 -11.90 3.60 -1.50
C CYS A 51 -12.22 3.19 -0.07
N ASN A 52 -12.76 4.13 0.72
CA ASN A 52 -13.14 3.90 2.12
C ASN A 52 -14.54 3.28 2.29
N ILE A 53 -15.25 2.99 1.20
CA ILE A 53 -16.58 2.39 1.27
C ILE A 53 -16.42 0.87 1.24
N PRO A 54 -16.84 0.13 2.28
CA PRO A 54 -16.89 -1.32 2.22
C PRO A 54 -17.96 -1.71 1.19
N GLN A 55 -17.52 -2.13 0.02
CA GLN A 55 -18.39 -2.54 -1.08
C GLN A 55 -18.22 -4.04 -1.28
N GLN A 56 -19.14 -4.85 -0.75
CA GLN A 56 -19.28 -6.26 -1.12
C GLN A 56 -19.99 -6.37 -2.48
N ILE A 57 -19.28 -6.00 -3.56
CA ILE A 57 -19.84 -6.11 -4.91
C ILE A 57 -19.61 -7.52 -5.40
N LYS A 58 -20.70 -8.27 -5.54
CA LYS A 58 -20.67 -9.58 -6.20
C LYS A 58 -20.68 -9.35 -7.70
N TYR A 59 -19.59 -9.70 -8.37
CA TYR A 59 -19.47 -9.57 -9.81
C TYR A 59 -18.99 -10.89 -10.43
N ARG A 60 -19.52 -11.18 -11.62
CA ARG A 60 -19.05 -12.32 -12.42
C ARG A 60 -18.20 -11.75 -13.55
N PHE A 61 -16.90 -11.86 -13.40
CA PHE A 61 -15.97 -11.56 -14.49
C PHE A 61 -16.06 -12.65 -15.55
N SER A 62 -15.89 -12.26 -16.81
CA SER A 62 -15.52 -13.22 -17.86
C SER A 62 -14.16 -13.85 -17.52
N GLU A 63 -13.93 -15.07 -17.97
CA GLU A 63 -12.68 -15.78 -17.74
C GLU A 63 -11.50 -14.96 -18.28
N GLY A 64 -10.45 -14.81 -17.47
CA GLY A 64 -9.26 -14.01 -17.82
C GLY A 64 -9.41 -12.50 -17.69
N SER A 65 -10.59 -11.97 -17.32
CA SER A 65 -10.77 -10.51 -17.16
C SER A 65 -10.05 -9.92 -15.94
N ILE A 66 -9.76 -10.75 -14.95
CA ILE A 66 -8.92 -10.41 -13.80
C ILE A 66 -7.79 -11.44 -13.69
N SER A 67 -6.65 -11.00 -13.18
CA SER A 67 -5.54 -11.88 -12.84
C SER A 67 -5.10 -11.62 -11.41
N PRO A 68 -4.74 -12.66 -10.64
CA PRO A 68 -4.12 -12.45 -9.34
C PRO A 68 -2.84 -11.61 -9.45
N LEU A 69 -2.70 -10.62 -8.58
CA LEU A 69 -1.57 -9.68 -8.58
C LEU A 69 -0.28 -10.41 -8.20
N THR A 70 0.76 -10.32 -9.03
CA THR A 70 2.06 -10.94 -8.72
C THR A 70 2.86 -10.06 -7.77
N TYR A 71 3.81 -10.64 -7.03
CA TYR A 71 4.70 -9.85 -6.17
C TYR A 71 5.50 -8.84 -6.99
N LYS A 72 5.95 -9.23 -8.18
CA LYS A 72 6.62 -8.33 -9.12
C LYS A 72 5.75 -7.13 -9.50
N ASP A 73 4.47 -7.38 -9.83
CA ASP A 73 3.53 -6.29 -10.13
C ASP A 73 3.30 -5.40 -8.91
N ALA A 74 3.18 -5.98 -7.70
CA ALA A 74 2.96 -5.26 -6.45
C ALA A 74 4.10 -4.30 -6.10
N VAL A 75 5.36 -4.70 -6.34
CA VAL A 75 6.53 -3.84 -6.10
C VAL A 75 6.60 -2.67 -7.09
N LEU A 76 6.08 -2.86 -8.31
CA LEU A 76 6.06 -1.84 -9.36
C LEU A 76 4.88 -0.87 -9.26
N LEU A 77 4.01 -1.03 -8.26
CA LEU A 77 2.91 -0.10 -8.07
C LEU A 77 3.43 1.27 -7.70
N ASN A 78 2.93 2.28 -8.41
CA ASN A 78 3.21 3.68 -8.10
C ASN A 78 2.40 4.12 -6.88
N MET A 79 2.75 3.57 -5.71
CA MET A 79 2.13 3.84 -4.43
C MET A 79 3.18 4.32 -3.43
N GLU A 80 2.76 5.15 -2.48
CA GLU A 80 3.59 5.42 -1.31
C GLU A 80 3.85 4.11 -0.56
N HIS A 81 5.09 3.89 -0.10
CA HIS A 81 5.49 2.73 0.70
C HIS A 81 4.89 2.78 2.12
N ASN A 82 3.57 2.76 2.19
CA ASN A 82 2.77 2.80 3.40
C ASN A 82 2.37 1.38 3.83
N ALA A 83 1.66 1.28 4.97
CA ALA A 83 1.23 -0.01 5.52
C ALA A 83 0.39 -0.84 4.52
N LYS A 84 -0.37 -0.19 3.64
CA LYS A 84 -1.21 -0.86 2.65
C LYS A 84 -0.37 -1.50 1.55
N TRP A 85 0.63 -0.80 1.04
CA TRP A 85 1.57 -1.36 0.07
C TRP A 85 2.28 -2.60 0.62
N VAL A 86 2.69 -2.56 1.89
CA VAL A 86 3.29 -3.72 2.59
C VAL A 86 2.31 -4.89 2.72
N GLU A 87 1.04 -4.62 3.03
CA GLU A 87 -0.01 -5.65 3.07
C GLU A 87 -0.15 -6.35 1.71
N ILE A 88 -0.25 -5.58 0.62
CA ILE A 88 -0.38 -6.11 -0.75
C ILE A 88 0.82 -6.98 -1.10
N CYS A 89 2.04 -6.51 -0.82
CA CYS A 89 3.26 -7.26 -1.09
C CYS A 89 3.31 -8.58 -0.31
N ASN A 90 2.95 -8.54 0.98
CA ASN A 90 2.91 -9.74 1.82
C ASN A 90 1.90 -10.77 1.33
N ASP A 91 0.69 -10.34 0.94
CA ASP A 91 -0.33 -11.22 0.36
C ASP A 91 0.18 -11.88 -0.93
N CYS A 92 0.79 -11.09 -1.82
CA CYS A 92 1.34 -11.59 -3.07
C CYS A 92 2.44 -12.63 -2.84
N ILE A 93 3.40 -12.36 -1.93
CA ILE A 93 4.47 -13.29 -1.58
C ILE A 93 3.89 -14.58 -0.97
N ALA A 94 2.99 -14.47 0.00
CA ALA A 94 2.42 -15.63 0.69
C ALA A 94 1.68 -16.55 -0.31
N ARG A 95 0.93 -15.95 -1.24
CA ARG A 95 0.19 -16.67 -2.28
C ARG A 95 1.13 -17.35 -3.28
N GLU A 96 2.17 -16.66 -3.74
CA GLU A 96 3.16 -17.25 -4.65
C GLU A 96 3.93 -18.38 -3.97
N ALA A 97 4.34 -18.20 -2.72
CA ALA A 97 4.98 -19.24 -1.91
C ALA A 97 4.08 -20.47 -1.76
N THR A 98 2.80 -20.27 -1.44
CA THR A 98 1.82 -21.36 -1.35
C THR A 98 1.72 -22.13 -2.66
N ARG A 99 1.62 -21.42 -3.80
CA ARG A 99 1.55 -22.05 -5.13
C ARG A 99 2.83 -22.83 -5.49
N MET A 100 4.00 -22.34 -5.06
CA MET A 100 5.26 -23.08 -5.23
C MET A 100 5.26 -24.35 -4.39
N CYS A 101 4.82 -24.29 -3.13
CA CYS A 101 4.70 -25.45 -2.25
C CYS A 101 3.76 -26.52 -2.83
N GLU A 102 2.62 -26.11 -3.38
CA GLU A 102 1.64 -26.99 -4.03
C GLU A 102 2.28 -27.71 -5.23
N LYS A 103 2.87 -26.96 -6.17
CA LYS A 103 3.56 -27.52 -7.35
C LYS A 103 4.72 -28.46 -6.99
N PHE A 104 5.48 -28.13 -5.95
CA PHE A 104 6.57 -28.98 -5.47
C PHE A 104 6.03 -30.28 -4.87
N THR A 105 4.93 -30.21 -4.10
CA THR A 105 4.30 -31.39 -3.50
C THR A 105 3.68 -32.31 -4.56
N GLU A 106 3.16 -31.73 -5.64
CA GLU A 106 2.62 -32.45 -6.80
C GLU A 106 3.71 -33.03 -7.72
N GLY A 107 5.00 -32.75 -7.44
CA GLY A 107 6.11 -33.19 -8.28
C GLY A 107 6.22 -32.47 -9.63
N ILE A 108 5.48 -31.37 -9.81
CA ILE A 108 5.47 -30.54 -11.02
C ILE A 108 6.72 -29.65 -11.07
N MET A 109 7.24 -29.24 -9.90
CA MET A 109 8.39 -28.37 -9.77
C MET A 109 9.59 -29.11 -9.19
N SER A 110 10.73 -29.01 -9.84
CA SER A 110 12.00 -29.54 -9.34
C SER A 110 12.53 -28.73 -8.14
N GLN A 111 13.42 -29.33 -7.37
CA GLN A 111 14.05 -28.67 -6.24
C GLN A 111 14.91 -27.47 -6.70
N GLU A 112 15.56 -27.57 -7.85
CA GLU A 112 16.38 -26.52 -8.45
C GLU A 112 15.54 -25.32 -8.90
N GLU A 113 14.36 -25.57 -9.50
CA GLU A 113 13.41 -24.52 -9.86
C GLU A 113 12.86 -23.80 -8.64
N ALA A 114 12.49 -24.54 -7.59
CA ALA A 114 12.03 -23.95 -6.33
C ALA A 114 13.11 -23.07 -5.70
N LYS A 115 14.37 -23.52 -5.66
CA LYS A 115 15.50 -22.73 -5.16
C LYS A 115 15.72 -21.46 -5.97
N ARG A 116 15.68 -21.53 -7.31
CA ARG A 116 15.83 -20.35 -8.18
C ARG A 116 14.74 -19.33 -7.94
N LEU A 117 13.49 -19.76 -7.77
CA LEU A 117 12.37 -18.86 -7.48
C LEU A 117 12.51 -18.20 -6.10
N ILE A 118 12.85 -18.99 -5.06
CA ILE A 118 13.10 -18.45 -3.71
C ILE A 118 14.25 -17.44 -3.71
N MET A 119 15.35 -17.73 -4.41
CA MET A 119 16.49 -16.82 -4.52
C MET A 119 16.17 -15.56 -5.34
N GLY A 120 15.23 -15.63 -6.29
CA GLY A 120 14.76 -14.47 -7.05
C GLY A 120 13.85 -13.56 -6.23
N ILE A 121 13.23 -14.08 -5.17
CA ILE A 121 12.55 -13.31 -4.14
C ILE A 121 13.63 -12.88 -3.12
N ASP A 122 14.58 -12.05 -3.55
CA ASP A 122 15.59 -11.51 -2.63
C ASP A 122 14.93 -10.47 -1.73
N VAL A 123 14.47 -10.95 -0.57
CA VAL A 123 13.88 -10.15 0.50
C VAL A 123 15.03 -9.55 1.31
N GLY A 124 15.72 -8.56 0.74
CA GLY A 124 16.98 -7.99 1.23
C GLY A 124 17.19 -8.11 2.76
N SER A 125 17.93 -9.14 3.16
CA SER A 125 18.22 -9.40 4.57
C SER A 125 19.47 -8.63 5.00
N LYS A 126 19.36 -7.84 6.06
CA LYS A 126 20.48 -7.10 6.65
C LYS A 126 21.64 -8.05 7.01
N LYS A 127 22.83 -7.74 6.51
CA LYS A 127 24.10 -7.85 7.25
C LYS A 127 24.89 -6.56 7.04
N ASP A 128 25.53 -6.12 8.11
CA ASP A 128 25.92 -4.73 8.36
C ASP A 128 26.89 -4.08 7.37
N ASN A 129 26.72 -2.76 7.29
CA ASN A 129 27.65 -1.67 6.97
C ASN A 129 28.47 -1.70 5.67
N THR A 130 28.14 -0.72 4.81
CA THR A 130 28.92 -0.21 3.68
C THR A 130 29.07 -1.11 2.44
N SER A 131 27.96 -1.41 1.77
CA SER A 131 27.82 -1.13 0.33
C SER A 131 26.36 -1.32 -0.09
N TYR A 132 25.80 -0.33 -0.77
CA TYR A 132 24.48 -0.45 -1.41
C TYR A 132 24.66 -1.30 -2.67
N GLN A 133 24.21 -2.56 -2.64
CA GLN A 133 24.07 -3.34 -3.87
C GLN A 133 22.66 -3.19 -4.45
N HIS A 134 22.65 -2.92 -5.75
CA HIS A 134 21.48 -2.70 -6.59
C HIS A 134 20.68 -3.99 -6.81
N ILE A 135 19.36 -3.86 -6.86
CA ILE A 135 18.48 -4.86 -7.45
C ILE A 135 18.79 -4.93 -8.95
N LYS A 136 19.38 -6.03 -9.42
CA LYS A 136 19.41 -6.38 -10.85
C LYS A 136 18.41 -7.51 -11.08
N VAL A 137 17.26 -7.18 -11.68
CA VAL A 137 16.40 -8.19 -12.31
C VAL A 137 17.04 -8.58 -13.63
N GLY A 138 17.90 -9.60 -13.61
CA GLY A 138 18.52 -10.12 -14.82
C GLY A 138 17.49 -10.86 -15.69
N GLN A 139 17.19 -10.33 -16.87
CA GLN A 139 16.74 -11.15 -17.99
C GLN A 139 17.97 -11.82 -18.60
N ALA A 140 17.93 -13.15 -18.72
CA ALA A 140 18.88 -13.85 -19.58
C ALA A 140 18.44 -13.66 -21.03
N ASN A 141 19.34 -13.11 -21.85
CA ASN A 141 19.22 -12.82 -23.30
C ASN A 141 18.25 -11.64 -23.58
N ASP A 142 18.60 -10.49 -24.17
CA ASP A 142 19.56 -10.17 -25.24
C ASP A 142 20.24 -8.79 -25.01
N ARG A 143 21.42 -8.59 -25.61
CA ARG A 143 22.21 -7.34 -25.53
C ARG A 143 21.56 -6.20 -26.33
N GLN A 144 21.13 -5.14 -25.64
CA GLN A 144 21.18 -3.77 -26.17
C GLN A 144 21.44 -2.80 -25.01
N GLU A 145 22.55 -2.06 -25.11
CA GLU A 145 22.96 -1.02 -24.16
C GLU A 145 22.10 0.24 -24.36
N LEU A 146 21.53 0.76 -23.26
CA LEU A 146 20.90 2.07 -23.18
C LEU A 146 21.56 2.87 -22.04
N PRO A 147 21.60 4.22 -22.13
CA PRO A 147 22.51 5.04 -21.34
C PRO A 147 22.02 5.30 -19.91
N ASP A 148 23.00 5.43 -19.01
CA ASP A 148 22.85 5.71 -17.59
C ASP A 148 22.19 7.08 -17.33
N GLU A 149 20.97 7.09 -16.80
CA GLU A 149 20.47 8.24 -16.03
C GLU A 149 19.64 7.83 -14.80
N LYS A 150 20.14 8.27 -13.64
CA LYS A 150 19.49 8.48 -12.33
C LYS A 150 18.65 7.32 -11.76
N ILE A 151 19.33 6.37 -11.10
CA ILE A 151 18.72 5.41 -10.18
C ILE A 151 18.65 6.03 -8.77
N SER A 152 17.46 6.41 -8.33
CA SER A 152 17.18 6.85 -6.95
C SER A 152 17.10 5.65 -5.99
N HIS A 153 17.54 5.88 -4.74
CA HIS A 153 17.62 4.90 -3.66
C HIS A 153 16.31 4.14 -3.37
N PHE A 154 16.40 2.81 -3.24
CA PHE A 154 15.32 1.94 -2.78
C PHE A 154 15.32 1.85 -1.24
N PRO A 155 14.15 1.95 -0.56
CA PRO A 155 14.07 1.81 0.89
C PRO A 155 14.07 0.36 1.37
N TYR A 156 14.68 0.14 2.52
CA TYR A 156 14.73 -1.12 3.27
C TYR A 156 13.36 -1.44 3.90
N ILE A 157 12.91 -2.70 3.77
CA ILE A 157 11.64 -3.18 4.33
C ILE A 157 11.96 -4.20 5.45
N PRO A 158 11.66 -3.88 6.72
CA PRO A 158 11.71 -4.89 7.78
C PRO A 158 10.48 -5.81 7.68
N PHE A 159 10.71 -7.11 7.45
CA PHE A 159 9.66 -8.13 7.53
C PHE A 159 9.46 -8.55 8.98
N HIS A 160 8.25 -8.34 9.50
CA HIS A 160 7.78 -8.88 10.78
C HIS A 160 6.42 -9.54 10.55
N ASN A 161 6.40 -10.67 9.84
CA ASN A 161 5.16 -11.43 9.64
C ASN A 161 5.42 -12.93 9.80
N SER A 162 4.99 -13.49 10.94
CA SER A 162 5.26 -14.87 11.35
C SER A 162 4.74 -15.93 10.37
N VAL A 163 3.70 -15.60 9.58
CA VAL A 163 3.10 -16.51 8.59
C VAL A 163 4.00 -16.69 7.36
N VAL A 164 4.69 -15.62 6.94
CA VAL A 164 5.66 -15.68 5.83
C VAL A 164 6.86 -16.50 6.28
N ASP A 165 7.38 -16.22 7.47
CA ASP A 165 8.45 -17.01 8.07
C ASP A 165 8.03 -18.49 8.23
N GLU A 166 6.83 -18.80 8.69
CA GLU A 166 6.37 -20.19 8.79
C GLU A 166 6.24 -20.90 7.44
N CYS A 167 5.73 -20.23 6.40
CA CYS A 167 5.63 -20.82 5.06
C CYS A 167 7.02 -21.02 4.44
N TYR A 168 7.92 -20.04 4.58
CA TYR A 168 9.31 -20.18 4.11
C TYR A 168 10.04 -21.24 4.91
N GLN A 169 9.90 -21.28 6.24
CA GLN A 169 10.50 -22.29 7.10
C GLN A 169 9.92 -23.67 6.82
N ASP A 170 8.62 -23.81 6.55
CA ASP A 170 8.00 -25.08 6.17
C ASP A 170 8.45 -25.52 4.77
N LEU A 171 8.53 -24.61 3.80
CA LEU A 171 9.09 -24.90 2.47
C LEU A 171 10.57 -25.30 2.58
N PHE A 172 11.39 -24.57 3.34
CA PHE A 172 12.78 -24.93 3.63
C PHE A 172 12.88 -26.26 4.36
N ARG A 173 12.01 -26.53 5.33
CA ARG A 173 11.97 -27.79 6.10
C ARG A 173 11.56 -28.95 5.20
N ARG A 174 10.58 -28.79 4.32
CA ARG A 174 10.15 -29.79 3.33
C ARG A 174 11.20 -30.04 2.25
N MET A 175 11.83 -28.99 1.73
CA MET A 175 12.98 -29.12 0.83
C MET A 175 14.16 -29.83 1.52
N SER A 176 14.41 -29.53 2.79
CA SER A 176 15.45 -30.18 3.60
C SER A 176 15.11 -31.64 3.93
N LEU A 177 13.84 -31.96 4.19
CA LEU A 177 13.36 -33.32 4.44
C LEU A 177 13.35 -34.16 3.15
N SER A 178 13.00 -33.57 2.02
CA SER A 178 13.13 -34.19 0.70
C SER A 178 14.59 -34.45 0.35
N ALA A 179 15.47 -33.46 0.57
CA ALA A 179 16.92 -33.64 0.44
C ALA A 179 17.45 -34.73 1.38
N ARG A 180 16.95 -34.85 2.62
CA ARG A 180 17.32 -35.94 3.55
C ARG A 180 16.77 -37.31 3.12
N ARG A 181 15.64 -37.38 2.42
CA ARG A 181 15.12 -38.61 1.81
C ARG A 181 15.95 -39.02 0.60
N SER A 182 16.34 -38.07 -0.25
CA SER A 182 17.27 -38.31 -1.36
C SER A 182 18.67 -38.68 -0.88
N VAL A 183 19.16 -38.06 0.20
CA VAL A 183 20.43 -38.44 0.87
C VAL A 183 20.31 -39.80 1.57
N ARG A 184 19.12 -40.25 2.05
CA ARG A 184 18.93 -41.63 2.52
C ARG A 184 18.94 -42.67 1.40
N VAL A 185 18.48 -42.31 0.20
CA VAL A 185 18.56 -43.17 -0.99
C VAL A 185 20.00 -43.23 -1.54
N VAL A 186 20.82 -42.20 -1.28
CA VAL A 186 22.24 -42.17 -1.66
C VAL A 186 23.17 -42.73 -0.55
N ASN A 187 22.81 -42.62 0.72
CA ASN A 187 23.60 -43.13 1.86
C ASN A 187 23.45 -44.64 2.12
N SER A 188 22.69 -45.39 1.31
CA SER A 188 22.80 -46.85 1.28
C SER A 188 24.01 -47.34 0.46
N ARG A 189 24.83 -46.43 -0.11
CA ARG A 189 26.03 -46.77 -0.89
C ARG A 189 27.35 -46.17 -0.39
N ILE A 190 27.39 -45.45 0.71
CA ILE A 190 28.66 -44.89 1.24
C ILE A 190 28.70 -45.05 2.76
N LEU A 191 29.23 -46.19 3.21
CA LEU A 191 29.90 -46.33 4.51
C LEU A 191 31.41 -46.20 4.28
N SER A 192 32.14 -45.81 5.35
CA SER A 192 33.60 -45.57 5.45
C SER A 192 33.95 -44.09 5.21
N THR A 193 34.42 -43.26 6.16
CA THR A 193 35.26 -43.50 7.35
C THR A 193 35.22 -42.28 8.28
N GLU A 194 35.20 -42.58 9.59
CA GLU A 194 35.87 -41.94 10.74
C GLU A 194 35.65 -40.45 11.13
N ASN A 195 35.19 -40.33 12.38
CA ASN A 195 35.20 -39.17 13.29
C ASN A 195 36.63 -38.92 13.82
N PRO A 196 36.96 -37.69 14.29
CA PRO A 196 36.68 -37.35 15.70
C PRO A 196 36.20 -35.91 15.96
N LYS A 197 35.41 -35.81 17.04
CA LYS A 197 35.07 -34.64 17.88
C LYS A 197 35.98 -34.65 19.14
N PRO A 198 35.85 -33.74 20.12
CA PRO A 198 35.41 -32.33 20.16
C PRO A 198 36.40 -31.46 20.99
N GLU A 199 36.01 -30.20 21.29
CA GLU A 199 36.26 -29.43 22.56
C GLU A 199 36.77 -28.00 22.31
N ASN A 200 35.96 -26.98 22.64
CA ASN A 200 36.11 -26.22 23.88
C ASN A 200 35.17 -24.99 23.94
N TYR A 201 34.52 -24.88 25.09
CA TYR A 201 33.80 -23.72 25.62
C TYR A 201 34.81 -22.64 26.04
N PHE A 202 34.55 -21.35 25.78
CA PHE A 202 35.03 -20.27 26.64
C PHE A 202 34.05 -19.10 26.67
N MET A 203 33.72 -18.69 27.89
CA MET A 203 32.91 -17.53 28.28
C MET A 203 33.60 -16.21 27.91
N TRP A 204 32.81 -15.15 27.70
CA TRP A 204 33.11 -13.86 28.32
C TRP A 204 31.84 -13.12 28.75
N LYS A 205 31.96 -12.50 29.92
CA LYS A 205 30.95 -11.77 30.70
C LYS A 205 31.12 -10.26 30.48
N ASP A 206 30.04 -9.54 30.73
CA ASP A 206 29.93 -8.19 31.31
C ASP A 206 30.77 -7.04 30.71
N SER A 207 30.07 -6.04 30.15
CA SER A 207 30.13 -4.63 30.59
C SER A 207 29.32 -3.74 29.64
N PHE A 208 28.33 -3.02 30.18
CA PHE A 208 28.10 -1.57 30.00
C PHE A 208 26.70 -1.22 30.54
N ARG A 209 26.67 -0.80 31.81
CA ARG A 209 25.67 0.13 32.33
C ARG A 209 26.17 1.54 32.04
N GLY A 210 25.29 2.41 31.56
CA GLY A 210 25.53 3.85 31.62
C GLY A 210 24.60 4.65 30.73
N GLY A 211 23.86 5.59 31.33
CA GLY A 211 23.48 6.83 30.65
C GLY A 211 22.01 7.00 30.29
N LEU A 212 21.19 7.31 31.29
CA LEU A 212 20.09 8.28 31.13
C LEU A 212 20.67 9.59 30.60
N ASN A 213 20.08 10.17 29.55
CA ASN A 213 20.04 11.62 29.39
C ASN A 213 18.78 12.09 28.65
N LYS A 214 18.13 13.06 29.28
CA LYS A 214 17.01 13.88 28.82
C LYS A 214 17.54 15.06 27.99
N SER A 215 16.79 15.42 26.96
CA SER A 215 16.70 16.76 26.33
C SER A 215 15.48 16.69 25.40
N ARG A 216 14.31 17.31 25.60
CA ARG A 216 13.97 18.72 25.84
C ARG A 216 14.80 19.68 24.98
N ASP A 217 14.22 20.16 23.89
CA ASP A 217 13.73 21.55 23.80
C ASP A 217 13.21 21.92 22.38
N LEU A 218 11.99 22.47 22.34
CA LEU A 218 11.63 23.84 21.94
C LEU A 218 11.49 24.09 20.43
N ARG A 219 10.23 24.30 20.02
CA ARG A 219 9.89 25.41 19.13
C ARG A 219 8.45 25.87 19.42
N ASP A 220 8.37 26.86 20.30
CA ASP A 220 7.20 27.69 20.53
C ASP A 220 6.87 28.49 19.25
N GLY A 221 5.64 28.35 18.77
CA GLY A 221 5.02 29.30 17.86
C GLY A 221 4.41 30.45 18.64
N PRO A 222 4.42 31.70 18.12
CA PRO A 222 4.03 32.87 18.88
C PRO A 222 2.55 32.83 19.25
N SER A 223 2.30 32.88 20.55
CA SER A 223 1.04 33.29 21.16
C SER A 223 0.76 34.73 20.79
N THR A 224 -0.26 34.95 19.97
CA THR A 224 -0.91 36.26 19.82
C THR A 224 -2.27 36.19 20.50
N ASN A 225 -2.26 36.55 21.79
CA ASN A 225 -3.40 37.16 22.45
C ASN A 225 -3.68 38.51 21.77
N ASP A 226 -4.32 38.48 20.61
CA ASP A 226 -4.96 39.67 20.05
C ASP A 226 -6.47 39.58 20.27
N LYS A 227 -6.94 40.61 20.96
CA LYS A 227 -8.30 40.81 21.40
C LYS A 227 -9.25 40.73 20.21
N ASP A 228 -10.27 39.92 20.42
CA ASP A 228 -11.53 39.78 19.71
C ASP A 228 -12.18 41.15 19.40
N SER A 229 -11.70 41.82 18.35
CA SER A 229 -12.55 42.73 17.59
C SER A 229 -13.53 41.82 16.89
N GLY A 230 -14.74 41.69 17.43
CA GLY A 230 -15.82 40.81 16.93
C GLY A 230 -16.17 41.07 15.48
N GLN A 231 -15.30 40.63 14.58
CA GLN A 231 -15.41 40.83 13.15
C GLN A 231 -16.47 39.87 12.67
N LYS A 232 -17.67 40.41 12.47
CA LYS A 232 -18.81 39.63 12.00
C LYS A 232 -18.43 38.94 10.69
N LEU A 233 -18.40 37.62 10.72
CA LEU A 233 -18.08 36.80 9.56
C LEU A 233 -19.14 37.00 8.46
N PRO A 234 -18.75 36.91 7.18
CA PRO A 234 -19.66 37.13 6.07
C PRO A 234 -20.58 35.93 5.91
N ASP A 235 -21.85 36.20 5.59
CA ASP A 235 -22.84 35.16 5.30
C ASP A 235 -22.72 34.60 3.87
N GLU A 236 -22.20 35.39 2.93
CA GLU A 236 -21.91 34.98 1.56
C GLU A 236 -20.53 35.53 1.16
N ILE A 237 -19.67 34.67 0.62
CA ILE A 237 -18.29 35.01 0.27
C ILE A 237 -17.84 34.25 -0.98
N ASN A 238 -17.13 34.92 -1.89
CA ASN A 238 -16.52 34.23 -3.03
C ASN A 238 -15.24 33.50 -2.61
N LEU A 239 -14.86 32.49 -3.39
CA LEU A 239 -13.73 31.61 -3.06
C LEU A 239 -12.39 32.36 -2.92
N TYR A 240 -12.14 33.39 -3.73
CA TYR A 240 -10.90 34.17 -3.67
C TYR A 240 -10.80 34.96 -2.36
N ASN A 241 -11.85 35.71 -2.02
CA ASN A 241 -11.91 36.46 -0.77
C ASN A 241 -11.88 35.53 0.45
N PHE A 242 -12.43 34.32 0.34
CA PHE A 242 -12.39 33.32 1.40
C PHE A 242 -10.95 32.98 1.80
N PHE A 243 -10.09 32.65 0.84
CA PHE A 243 -8.68 32.36 1.15
C PHE A 243 -7.90 33.63 1.50
N GLU A 244 -7.98 34.67 0.67
CA GLU A 244 -7.06 35.82 0.75
C GLU A 244 -7.43 36.81 1.86
N LYS A 245 -8.72 37.15 1.98
CA LYS A 245 -9.18 38.19 2.91
C LYS A 245 -9.53 37.63 4.28
N TRP A 246 -10.17 36.47 4.32
CA TRP A 246 -10.70 35.89 5.56
C TRP A 246 -9.85 34.74 6.10
N ARG A 247 -8.74 34.40 5.43
CA ARG A 247 -7.82 33.32 5.83
C ARG A 247 -8.56 31.98 6.04
N GLY A 248 -9.61 31.76 5.26
CA GLY A 248 -10.32 30.51 5.24
C GLY A 248 -9.45 29.38 4.72
N TYR A 249 -9.80 28.15 5.07
CA TYR A 249 -9.12 26.96 4.59
C TYR A 249 -10.13 25.90 4.14
N ALA A 250 -9.73 25.10 3.17
CA ALA A 250 -10.53 24.02 2.64
C ALA A 250 -9.90 22.66 2.98
N LYS A 251 -10.69 21.74 3.53
CA LYS A 251 -10.29 20.34 3.68
C LYS A 251 -10.70 19.59 2.43
N CYS A 252 -9.71 19.21 1.63
CA CYS A 252 -9.87 18.45 0.41
C CYS A 252 -9.72 16.96 0.74
N TYR A 253 -10.82 16.20 0.61
CA TYR A 253 -10.84 14.76 0.84
C TYR A 253 -10.61 14.06 -0.49
N ASN A 254 -9.43 13.47 -0.63
CA ASN A 254 -9.08 12.69 -1.82
C ASN A 254 -9.87 11.37 -1.82
N VAL A 255 -10.11 10.82 -3.01
CA VAL A 255 -10.63 9.47 -3.24
C VAL A 255 -9.90 8.48 -2.32
N PHE A 256 -8.57 8.57 -2.28
CA PHE A 256 -7.67 7.69 -1.53
C PHE A 256 -7.65 7.92 0.00
N GLY A 257 -8.59 8.67 0.56
CA GLY A 257 -8.73 8.89 2.01
C GLY A 257 -7.71 9.85 2.63
N SER A 258 -6.76 10.39 1.85
CA SER A 258 -5.90 11.47 2.31
C SER A 258 -6.67 12.79 2.40
N VAL A 259 -6.46 13.50 3.52
CA VAL A 259 -7.04 14.83 3.74
C VAL A 259 -5.94 15.86 3.58
N LYS A 260 -6.12 16.80 2.64
CA LYS A 260 -5.23 17.94 2.46
C LYS A 260 -5.92 19.23 2.85
N SER A 261 -5.33 19.92 3.81
CA SER A 261 -5.75 21.27 4.20
C SER A 261 -5.13 22.30 3.26
N CYS A 262 -5.97 22.98 2.49
CA CYS A 262 -5.58 24.01 1.55
C CYS A 262 -5.85 25.38 2.18
N HIS A 263 -4.81 26.19 2.36
CA HIS A 263 -4.90 27.55 2.91
C HIS A 263 -4.77 28.64 1.85
N THR A 264 -4.48 28.27 0.61
CA THR A 264 -4.32 29.21 -0.51
C THR A 264 -5.16 28.76 -1.70
N THR A 265 -5.53 29.74 -2.51
CA THR A 265 -6.28 29.51 -3.76
C THR A 265 -5.53 28.56 -4.70
N LYS A 266 -4.19 28.67 -4.78
CA LYS A 266 -3.35 27.80 -5.60
C LYS A 266 -3.40 26.34 -5.12
N ALA A 267 -3.15 26.11 -3.84
CA ALA A 267 -3.19 24.76 -3.25
C ALA A 267 -4.58 24.13 -3.41
N TYR A 268 -5.64 24.93 -3.27
CA TYR A 268 -6.99 24.48 -3.52
C TYR A 268 -7.17 23.97 -4.96
N PHE A 269 -6.78 24.74 -5.98
CA PHE A 269 -6.97 24.33 -7.37
C PHE A 269 -6.18 23.09 -7.76
N GLU A 270 -4.98 22.90 -7.19
CA GLU A 270 -4.17 21.70 -7.40
C GLU A 270 -4.85 20.43 -6.85
N ASN A 271 -5.62 20.55 -5.76
CA ASN A 271 -6.27 19.41 -5.11
C ASN A 271 -7.76 19.27 -5.47
N TYR A 272 -8.41 20.33 -5.96
CA TYR A 272 -9.85 20.37 -6.27
C TYR A 272 -10.28 19.24 -7.20
N ARG A 273 -9.52 18.99 -8.27
CA ARG A 273 -9.86 17.97 -9.27
C ARG A 273 -9.81 16.53 -8.74
N ASN A 274 -9.00 16.29 -7.72
CA ASN A 274 -8.77 14.98 -7.15
C ASN A 274 -9.56 14.77 -5.85
N SER A 275 -10.45 15.72 -5.50
CA SER A 275 -11.21 15.68 -4.25
C SER A 275 -12.63 15.21 -4.50
N ASN A 276 -13.07 14.22 -3.73
CA ASN A 276 -14.46 13.74 -3.74
C ASN A 276 -15.38 14.64 -2.91
N THR A 277 -14.84 15.12 -1.78
CA THR A 277 -15.55 15.99 -0.85
C THR A 277 -14.64 17.15 -0.50
N ILE A 278 -15.22 18.34 -0.37
CA ILE A 278 -14.51 19.53 0.08
C ILE A 278 -15.34 20.23 1.14
N GLU A 279 -14.73 20.46 2.29
CA GLU A 279 -15.31 21.23 3.38
C GLU A 279 -14.58 22.57 3.52
N TYR A 280 -15.31 23.63 3.84
CA TYR A 280 -14.77 25.00 3.89
C TYR A 280 -14.95 25.56 5.29
N PHE A 281 -13.88 26.15 5.84
CA PHE A 281 -13.85 26.68 7.19
C PHE A 281 -13.20 28.07 7.25
N ILE A 282 -13.79 28.95 8.06
CA ILE A 282 -13.11 30.17 8.54
C ILE A 282 -13.05 30.06 10.06
N ASN A 283 -11.83 29.92 10.59
CA ASN A 283 -11.61 29.47 11.98
C ASN A 283 -12.34 28.12 12.20
N ASP A 284 -13.37 28.10 13.05
CA ASP A 284 -14.20 26.92 13.33
C ASP A 284 -15.60 26.98 12.68
N ASN A 285 -15.87 28.00 11.87
CA ASN A 285 -17.17 28.18 11.23
C ASN A 285 -17.20 27.49 9.87
N HIS A 286 -18.15 26.58 9.70
CA HIS A 286 -18.35 25.82 8.46
C HIS A 286 -19.13 26.62 7.41
N TYR A 287 -18.70 26.49 6.16
CA TYR A 287 -19.28 27.14 4.99
C TYR A 287 -19.67 26.12 3.90
N HIS A 288 -20.79 26.39 3.23
CA HIS A 288 -21.33 25.55 2.15
C HIS A 288 -21.10 26.19 0.78
N ALA A 289 -20.62 25.41 -0.18
CA ALA A 289 -20.53 25.85 -1.56
C ALA A 289 -21.90 25.74 -2.26
N ILE A 290 -22.42 26.87 -2.75
CA ILE A 290 -23.70 26.94 -3.47
C ILE A 290 -23.50 27.60 -4.82
N LYS A 291 -24.01 26.96 -5.87
CA LYS A 291 -24.06 27.51 -7.23
C LYS A 291 -25.34 28.31 -7.42
N PHE A 292 -25.21 29.63 -7.50
CA PHE A 292 -26.28 30.55 -7.89
C PHE A 292 -26.35 30.62 -9.42
N LYS A 293 -27.59 30.62 -9.97
CA LYS A 293 -27.83 30.56 -11.42
C LYS A 293 -27.09 31.64 -12.21
N ASP A 294 -27.13 32.88 -11.72
CA ASP A 294 -26.62 34.05 -12.45
C ASP A 294 -25.31 34.63 -11.89
N ARG A 295 -24.88 34.16 -10.71
CA ARG A 295 -23.71 34.72 -10.00
C ARG A 295 -22.53 33.75 -9.88
N GLY A 296 -22.75 32.46 -10.16
CA GLY A 296 -21.73 31.42 -9.98
C GLY A 296 -21.70 30.84 -8.56
N THR A 297 -20.57 30.24 -8.18
CA THR A 297 -20.42 29.54 -6.90
C THR A 297 -19.95 30.47 -5.79
N PHE A 298 -20.69 30.52 -4.70
CA PHE A 298 -20.33 31.23 -3.47
C PHE A 298 -20.26 30.26 -2.30
N LEU A 299 -19.43 30.58 -1.33
CA LEU A 299 -19.43 29.95 -0.02
C LEU A 299 -20.40 30.71 0.87
N VAL A 300 -21.29 30.01 1.55
CA VAL A 300 -22.29 30.62 2.43
C VAL A 300 -22.16 30.06 3.84
N SER A 301 -22.42 30.90 4.84
CA SER A 301 -22.42 30.47 6.23
C SER A 301 -23.49 29.39 6.46
N GLU A 302 -23.29 28.51 7.45
CA GLU A 302 -24.29 27.52 7.87
C GLU A 302 -25.67 28.15 8.11
N LYS A 303 -25.71 29.33 8.75
CA LYS A 303 -26.93 30.08 9.01
C LYS A 303 -27.63 30.46 7.70
N ARG A 304 -26.91 31.09 6.78
CA ARG A 304 -27.44 31.53 5.49
C ARG A 304 -27.89 30.34 4.64
N TYR A 305 -27.16 29.23 4.69
CA TYR A 305 -27.55 28.00 4.01
C TYR A 305 -28.93 27.48 4.47
N LYS A 306 -29.17 27.45 5.79
CA LYS A 306 -30.48 27.04 6.34
C LYS A 306 -31.61 27.96 5.88
N GLU A 307 -31.40 29.28 5.86
CA GLU A 307 -32.37 30.24 5.33
C GLU A 307 -32.70 30.01 3.86
N LEU A 308 -31.67 29.79 3.02
CA LEU A 308 -31.85 29.53 1.59
C LEU A 308 -32.55 28.19 1.34
N LYS A 309 -32.25 27.16 2.14
CA LYS A 309 -32.88 25.85 2.03
C LYS A 309 -34.35 25.89 2.44
N ALA A 310 -34.71 26.68 3.45
CA ALA A 310 -36.10 26.88 3.85
C ALA A 310 -36.93 27.56 2.74
N LYS A 311 -36.39 28.60 2.11
CA LYS A 311 -37.06 29.34 1.03
C LYS A 311 -37.23 28.57 -0.28
N LYS A 312 -36.46 27.50 -0.49
CA LYS A 312 -36.56 26.68 -1.71
C LYS A 312 -37.71 25.66 -1.65
N GLY A 313 -38.28 25.43 -0.46
CA GLY A 313 -39.41 24.52 -0.24
C GLY A 313 -40.79 25.19 -0.30
N GLU A 314 -40.84 26.51 -0.50
CA GLU A 314 -42.04 27.31 -0.79
C GLU A 314 -42.12 27.62 -2.28
#